data_AF-A0A7X6P3W2-F1
#
_entry.id   AF-A0A7X6P3W2-F1
#
_cell.length_a   1.000
_cell.length_b   1.000
_cell.length_c   1.000
_cell.angle_alpha   90.00
_cell.angle_beta   90.00
_cell.angle_gamma   90.00
#
_symmetry.space_group_name_H-M   'P 1'
#
loop_
_entity.id
_entity.type
_entity.pdbx_description
1 polymer ?
#
loop_
_entity_poly.entity_id
_entity_poly.type
_entity_poly.pdbx_seq_one_letter_code
_entity_poly.pdbx_strand_id
1 'polypeptide(L)'
;MGLSTHRCVARHGDLRAWFSQQPALSYAVLVLPRPANDTWIGLSPEPLSLDDATAWVQRPDCGAVVTFTGLVRDHSEGRPAVSELEYEAYEGEVERRLGLLAADMRSRWPALGRIVLLHRSGVLSLSDIAVIVSVSAPHRDAAFDACRYGIDTLKSTVPIWKRERWSDGESWGLDGAVPTAILRTESV
;
A
#
# COMPACT_ATOMS: atom_id res chain seq x y z
N MET A 1 13.56 -37.97 13.08
CA MET A 1 13.82 -36.57 12.68
C MET A 1 13.09 -36.33 11.37
N GLY A 2 11.92 -35.70 11.45
CA GLY A 2 11.08 -35.40 10.29
C GLY A 2 9.97 -34.47 10.76
N LEU A 3 10.18 -33.16 10.62
CA LEU A 3 9.15 -32.18 10.89
C LEU A 3 8.23 -32.12 9.68
N SER A 4 7.10 -32.82 9.80
CA SER A 4 5.94 -32.67 8.91
C SER A 4 5.40 -31.24 9.08
N THR A 5 5.59 -30.40 8.07
CA THR A 5 4.93 -29.10 7.98
C THR A 5 3.49 -29.33 7.53
N HIS A 6 2.57 -29.35 8.48
CA HIS A 6 1.14 -29.32 8.17
C HIS A 6 0.79 -27.95 7.54
N ARG A 7 0.77 -27.88 6.20
CA ARG A 7 0.17 -26.79 5.43
C ARG A 7 -1.35 -26.96 5.46
N CYS A 8 -2.05 -26.01 6.08
CA CYS A 8 -3.51 -25.94 6.03
C CYS A 8 -3.93 -24.78 5.11
N VAL A 9 -4.72 -25.08 4.08
CA VAL A 9 -5.18 -24.14 3.04
C VAL A 9 -6.56 -23.60 3.44
N ALA A 10 -6.70 -22.27 3.59
CA ALA A 10 -8.00 -21.64 3.84
C ALA A 10 -8.80 -21.47 2.54
N ARG A 11 -10.06 -21.92 2.53
CA ARG A 11 -10.99 -21.67 1.41
C ARG A 11 -11.60 -20.27 1.52
N HIS A 12 -12.10 -19.75 0.40
CA HIS A 12 -12.62 -18.38 0.17
C HIS A 12 -13.60 -17.81 1.22
N GLY A 13 -14.14 -18.62 2.14
CA GLY A 13 -15.04 -18.17 3.21
C GLY A 13 -14.44 -18.09 4.62
N ASP A 14 -13.17 -18.47 4.80
CA ASP A 14 -12.61 -18.73 6.14
C ASP A 14 -11.26 -18.02 6.41
N LEU A 15 -11.15 -16.78 5.94
CA LEU A 15 -10.05 -15.91 6.34
C LEU A 15 -10.17 -15.50 7.82
N ARG A 16 -11.41 -15.41 8.35
CA ARG A 16 -11.70 -15.07 9.74
C ARG A 16 -11.06 -16.04 10.75
N ALA A 17 -11.21 -17.36 10.57
CA ALA A 17 -10.66 -18.34 11.52
C ALA A 17 -9.14 -18.52 11.38
N TRP A 18 -8.59 -18.18 10.21
CA TRP A 18 -7.14 -18.21 9.98
C TRP A 18 -6.42 -17.07 10.72
N PHE A 19 -6.97 -15.84 10.67
CA PHE A 19 -6.38 -14.69 11.33
C PHE A 19 -6.55 -14.69 12.85
N SER A 20 -7.63 -15.27 13.39
CA SER A 20 -7.81 -15.41 14.85
C SER A 20 -6.83 -16.38 15.52
N GLN A 21 -6.07 -17.14 14.71
CA GLN A 21 -5.08 -18.12 15.16
C GLN A 21 -3.64 -17.65 14.96
N GLN A 22 -3.42 -16.44 14.43
CA GLN A 22 -2.07 -15.87 14.35
C GLN A 22 -1.73 -15.17 15.66
N PRO A 23 -0.53 -15.39 16.22
CA PRO A 23 -0.08 -14.63 17.37
C PRO A 23 -0.11 -13.14 17.02
N ALA A 24 -0.58 -12.29 17.93
CA ALA A 24 -0.55 -10.85 17.78
C ALA A 24 0.91 -10.41 17.56
N LEU A 25 1.30 -10.25 16.29
CA LEU A 25 2.62 -9.80 15.93
C LEU A 25 2.71 -8.34 16.35
N SER A 26 3.76 -8.06 17.13
CA SER A 26 4.12 -6.74 17.63
C SER A 26 3.99 -5.67 16.53
N TYR A 27 3.29 -4.58 16.87
CA TYR A 27 3.09 -3.34 16.09
C TYR A 27 4.40 -2.61 15.80
N ALA A 28 5.40 -3.27 15.22
CA ALA A 28 6.71 -2.70 14.94
C ALA A 28 6.72 -2.04 13.55
N VAL A 29 5.95 -0.95 13.44
CA VAL A 29 6.32 0.32 12.82
C VAL A 29 7.31 0.21 11.62
N LEU A 30 6.80 0.21 10.39
CA LEU A 30 7.60 0.49 9.17
C LEU A 30 7.75 2.02 8.96
N VAL A 31 8.23 2.74 9.99
CA VAL A 31 8.56 4.17 9.90
C VAL A 31 9.82 4.33 9.08
N LEU A 32 9.72 5.05 7.97
CA LEU A 32 10.85 5.21 7.07
C LEU A 32 11.48 6.58 7.16
N PRO A 33 12.67 6.69 7.77
CA PRO A 33 13.58 7.77 7.41
C PRO A 33 13.79 7.80 5.90
N ARG A 34 14.12 8.99 5.38
CA ARG A 34 14.47 9.17 3.97
C ARG A 34 15.59 8.18 3.59
N PRO A 35 15.39 7.34 2.57
CA PRO A 35 16.40 6.35 2.20
C PRO A 35 17.58 7.02 1.50
N ALA A 36 18.72 6.32 1.48
CA ALA A 36 19.91 6.76 0.76
C ALA A 36 19.80 6.55 -0.76
N ASN A 37 18.87 5.72 -1.22
CA ASN A 37 18.62 5.46 -2.64
C ASN A 37 17.51 6.36 -3.19
N ASP A 38 17.24 6.26 -4.50
CA ASP A 38 16.20 7.07 -5.15
C ASP A 38 14.77 6.48 -5.01
N THR A 39 14.52 5.58 -4.05
CA THR A 39 13.21 4.91 -3.87
C THR A 39 12.79 4.85 -2.39
N TRP A 40 11.75 5.61 -2.03
CA TRP A 40 11.18 5.67 -0.67
C TRP A 40 9.87 4.91 -0.58
N ILE A 41 9.86 3.77 0.12
CA ILE A 41 8.75 2.81 0.09
C ILE A 41 8.32 2.32 1.47
N GLY A 42 7.14 2.64 2.00
CA GLY A 42 6.85 2.30 3.41
C GLY A 42 5.40 2.25 3.86
N LEU A 43 5.23 1.83 5.12
CA LEU A 43 3.96 1.73 5.81
C LEU A 43 4.07 2.38 7.20
N SER A 44 3.35 3.49 7.42
CA SER A 44 3.40 4.25 8.66
C SER A 44 2.06 4.19 9.40
N PRO A 45 2.01 4.00 10.73
CA PRO A 45 0.79 4.27 11.50
C PRO A 45 0.54 5.79 11.66
N GLU A 46 1.60 6.60 11.56
CA GLU A 46 1.56 8.06 11.69
C GLU A 46 1.14 8.77 10.39
N PRO A 47 0.61 10.00 10.47
CA PRO A 47 0.27 10.82 9.30
C PRO A 47 1.41 10.95 8.30
N LEU A 48 1.08 10.81 7.01
CA LEU A 48 2.04 10.98 5.91
C LEU A 48 2.20 12.46 5.57
N SER A 49 3.46 12.91 5.40
CA SER A 49 3.78 14.28 5.02
C SER A 49 3.86 14.43 3.50
N LEU A 50 2.88 15.11 2.90
CA LEU A 50 2.88 15.44 1.47
C LEU A 50 4.06 16.34 1.10
N ASP A 51 4.37 17.31 1.96
CA ASP A 51 5.46 18.26 1.74
C ASP A 51 6.81 17.55 1.73
N ASP A 52 7.04 16.60 2.64
CA ASP A 52 8.27 15.80 2.64
C ASP A 52 8.40 14.93 1.40
N ALA A 53 7.32 14.25 1.00
CA ALA A 53 7.33 13.39 -0.17
C ALA A 53 7.61 14.19 -1.45
N THR A 54 6.93 15.32 -1.63
CA THR A 54 7.08 16.20 -2.81
C THR A 54 8.41 16.95 -2.82
N ALA A 55 8.96 17.35 -1.67
CA ALA A 55 10.29 17.93 -1.60
C ALA A 55 11.37 16.90 -1.89
N TRP A 56 11.24 15.69 -1.34
CA TRP A 56 12.26 14.64 -1.47
C TRP A 56 12.38 14.12 -2.91
N VAL A 57 11.28 14.02 -3.65
CA VAL A 57 11.29 13.48 -5.02
C VAL A 57 11.95 14.41 -6.04
N GLN A 58 12.10 15.70 -5.72
CA GLN A 58 12.70 16.69 -6.61
C GLN A 58 14.18 16.38 -6.90
N ARG A 59 14.58 16.59 -8.16
CA ARG A 59 15.95 16.45 -8.61
C ARG A 59 16.27 17.49 -9.69
N PRO A 60 17.52 17.97 -9.80
CA PRO A 60 17.91 18.95 -10.82
C PRO A 60 17.75 18.46 -12.27
N ASP A 61 17.80 17.15 -12.51
CA ASP A 61 17.65 16.51 -13.82
C ASP A 61 16.19 16.15 -14.17
N CYS A 62 15.24 16.46 -13.29
CA CYS A 62 13.82 16.17 -13.48
C CYS A 62 13.01 17.45 -13.67
N GLY A 63 12.43 17.63 -14.86
CA GLY A 63 11.56 18.77 -15.17
C GLY A 63 10.09 18.58 -14.74
N ALA A 64 9.72 17.41 -14.22
CA ALA A 64 8.36 17.11 -13.79
C ALA A 64 8.34 16.29 -12.49
N VAL A 65 7.35 16.61 -11.65
CA VAL A 65 6.94 15.82 -10.48
C VAL A 65 5.43 15.63 -10.58
N VAL A 66 4.98 14.40 -10.42
CA VAL A 66 3.55 14.06 -10.31
C VAL A 66 3.33 13.34 -9.00
N THR A 67 2.34 13.79 -8.23
CA THR A 67 1.97 13.21 -6.94
C THR A 67 0.49 12.89 -6.92
N PHE A 68 0.18 11.66 -6.55
CA PHE A 68 -1.15 11.22 -6.18
C PHE A 68 -1.24 11.07 -4.66
N THR A 69 -2.32 11.57 -4.08
CA THR A 69 -2.71 11.31 -2.69
C THR A 69 -4.09 10.66 -2.64
N GLY A 70 -4.19 9.55 -1.91
CA GLY A 70 -5.49 8.94 -1.59
C GLY A 70 -5.99 9.48 -0.26
N LEU A 71 -7.12 10.18 -0.26
CA LEU A 71 -7.73 10.75 0.93
C LEU A 71 -8.94 9.92 1.39
N VAL A 72 -9.18 9.90 2.70
CA VAL A 72 -10.43 9.35 3.25
C VAL A 72 -11.61 10.24 2.87
N ARG A 73 -12.68 9.62 2.36
CA ARG A 73 -13.94 10.28 1.98
C ARG A 73 -15.04 9.94 2.98
N ASP A 74 -16.06 10.79 3.04
CA ASP A 74 -17.25 10.65 3.89
C ASP A 74 -18.30 9.65 3.36
N HIS A 75 -17.98 8.94 2.28
CA HIS A 75 -18.86 7.95 1.66
C HIS A 75 -18.06 6.85 0.92
N SER A 76 -18.66 5.67 0.83
CA SER A 76 -18.22 4.58 -0.05
C SER A 76 -19.43 4.00 -0.81
N GLU A 77 -19.19 3.08 -1.75
CA GLU A 77 -20.26 2.51 -2.57
C GLU A 77 -21.33 1.83 -1.70
N GLY A 78 -22.56 2.36 -1.76
CA GLY A 78 -23.67 1.87 -0.96
C GLY A 78 -23.64 2.26 0.52
N ARG A 79 -22.70 3.12 0.95
CA ARG A 79 -22.56 3.55 2.36
C ARG A 79 -22.38 5.07 2.46
N PRO A 80 -23.48 5.81 2.68
CA PRO A 80 -23.37 7.21 3.07
C PRO A 80 -22.87 7.33 4.51
N ALA A 81 -22.19 8.43 4.84
CA ALA A 81 -21.76 8.80 6.20
C ALA A 81 -20.69 7.88 6.83
N VAL A 82 -19.63 7.56 6.09
CA VAL A 82 -18.41 6.99 6.65
C VAL A 82 -17.77 8.03 7.58
N SER A 83 -17.47 7.66 8.82
CA SER A 83 -16.82 8.58 9.79
C SER A 83 -15.31 8.40 9.87
N GLU A 84 -14.83 7.18 9.64
CA GLU A 84 -13.42 6.81 9.69
C GLU A 84 -13.12 5.55 8.86
N LEU A 85 -11.84 5.41 8.49
CA LEU A 85 -11.30 4.20 7.89
C LEU A 85 -10.20 3.63 8.77
N GLU A 86 -10.14 2.32 8.87
CA GLU A 86 -9.05 1.61 9.56
C GLU A 86 -8.32 0.73 8.55
N TYR A 87 -7.02 0.94 8.40
CA TYR A 87 -6.17 0.16 7.50
C TYR A 87 -5.35 -0.86 8.27
N GLU A 88 -5.51 -2.13 7.90
CA GLU A 88 -4.66 -3.24 8.36
C GLU A 88 -3.77 -3.70 7.21
N ALA A 89 -2.59 -4.25 7.53
CA ALA A 89 -1.64 -4.70 6.52
C ALA A 89 -0.91 -5.97 6.96
N TYR A 90 -0.54 -6.80 5.99
CA TYR A 90 0.42 -7.87 6.24
C TYR A 90 1.84 -7.33 6.10
N GLU A 91 2.32 -6.70 7.17
CA GLU A 91 3.55 -5.90 7.20
C GLU A 91 4.77 -6.61 6.60
N GLY A 92 4.94 -7.92 6.91
CA GLY A 92 6.06 -8.73 6.44
C GLY A 92 6.16 -8.88 4.91
N GLU A 93 5.11 -8.50 4.18
CA GLU A 93 5.05 -8.57 2.72
C GLU A 93 4.95 -7.19 2.05
N VAL A 94 4.56 -6.15 2.80
CA VAL A 94 4.34 -4.80 2.26
C VAL A 94 5.61 -4.22 1.66
N GLU A 95 6.70 -4.18 2.42
CA GLU A 95 7.97 -3.62 1.96
C GLU A 95 8.46 -4.34 0.69
N ARG A 96 8.38 -5.68 0.69
CA ARG A 96 8.77 -6.50 -0.45
C ARG A 96 7.95 -6.19 -1.70
N ARG A 97 6.62 -6.02 -1.56
CA ARG A 97 5.72 -5.71 -2.68
C ARG A 97 5.92 -4.30 -3.21
N LEU A 98 6.09 -3.31 -2.33
CA LEU A 98 6.41 -1.94 -2.73
C LEU A 98 7.76 -1.87 -3.44
N GLY A 99 8.76 -2.64 -2.97
CA GLY A 99 10.06 -2.76 -3.64
C GLY A 99 9.96 -3.35 -5.04
N LEU A 100 9.19 -4.43 -5.21
CA LEU A 100 8.93 -5.01 -6.53
C LEU A 100 8.21 -4.03 -7.46
N LEU A 101 7.21 -3.31 -6.95
CA LEU A 101 6.51 -2.28 -7.71
C LEU A 101 7.46 -1.16 -8.17
N ALA A 102 8.28 -0.63 -7.28
CA ALA A 102 9.24 0.41 -7.62
C ALA A 102 10.27 -0.08 -8.67
N ALA A 103 10.73 -1.34 -8.55
CA ALA A 103 11.63 -1.95 -9.54
C ALA A 103 10.95 -2.08 -10.92
N ASP A 104 9.70 -2.53 -10.96
CA ASP A 104 8.93 -2.66 -12.20
C ASP A 104 8.65 -1.28 -12.84
N MET A 105 8.32 -0.26 -12.04
CA MET A 105 8.21 1.13 -12.50
C MET A 105 9.51 1.60 -13.17
N ARG A 106 10.66 1.37 -12.54
CA ARG A 106 11.97 1.73 -13.13
C ARG A 106 12.27 0.96 -14.42
N SER A 107 11.85 -0.30 -14.50
CA SER A 107 12.01 -1.10 -15.71
C SER A 107 11.16 -0.56 -16.87
N ARG A 108 9.94 -0.11 -16.59
CA ARG A 108 9.01 0.44 -17.60
C ARG A 108 9.38 1.85 -18.04
N TRP A 109 9.86 2.67 -17.11
CA TRP A 109 10.29 4.04 -17.35
C TRP A 109 11.74 4.23 -16.84
N PRO A 110 12.76 3.90 -17.64
CA PRO A 110 14.16 4.03 -17.24
C PRO A 110 14.59 5.46 -16.91
N ALA A 111 13.84 6.46 -17.39
CA ALA A 111 14.10 7.88 -17.16
C ALA A 111 13.54 8.40 -15.82
N LEU A 112 12.87 7.58 -15.00
CA LEU A 112 12.38 8.05 -13.70
C LEU A 112 13.54 8.44 -12.78
N GLY A 113 13.40 9.59 -12.14
CA GLY A 113 14.27 10.04 -11.07
C GLY A 113 13.96 9.30 -9.76
N ARG A 114 13.33 10.01 -8.82
CA ARG A 114 12.94 9.47 -7.52
C ARG A 114 11.50 8.97 -7.54
N ILE A 115 11.24 7.95 -6.71
CA ILE A 115 9.93 7.34 -6.53
C ILE A 115 9.62 7.28 -5.04
N VAL A 116 8.42 7.68 -4.66
CA VAL A 116 7.85 7.56 -3.31
C VAL A 116 6.59 6.70 -3.40
N LEU A 117 6.49 5.63 -2.60
CA LEU A 117 5.32 4.79 -2.42
C LEU A 117 5.08 4.58 -0.91
N LEU A 118 4.27 5.45 -0.30
CA LEU A 118 3.98 5.39 1.14
C LEU A 118 2.51 5.08 1.36
N HIS A 119 2.21 4.24 2.34
CA HIS A 119 0.85 3.99 2.79
C HIS A 119 0.74 4.19 4.30
N ARG A 120 -0.43 4.58 4.77
CA ARG A 120 -0.77 4.72 6.18
C ARG A 120 -1.57 3.50 6.66
N SER A 121 -1.23 2.96 7.83
CA SER A 121 -2.02 1.96 8.54
C SER A 121 -2.69 2.57 9.78
N GLY A 122 -3.55 1.79 10.43
CA GLY A 122 -4.30 2.24 11.61
C GLY A 122 -5.53 3.06 11.25
N VAL A 123 -6.02 3.84 12.21
CA VAL A 123 -7.27 4.62 12.08
C VAL A 123 -6.99 5.97 11.44
N LEU A 124 -7.81 6.31 10.44
CA LEU A 124 -7.73 7.54 9.66
C LEU A 124 -9.09 8.26 9.70
N SER A 125 -9.01 9.56 9.95
CA SER A 125 -10.17 10.47 9.90
C SER A 125 -10.48 10.90 8.47
N LEU A 126 -11.65 11.52 8.27
CA LEU A 126 -11.98 12.16 7.00
C LEU A 126 -10.89 13.13 6.54
N SER A 127 -10.60 13.10 5.24
CA SER A 127 -9.53 13.87 4.59
C SER A 127 -8.09 13.51 4.97
N ASP A 128 -7.87 12.51 5.85
CA ASP A 128 -6.51 12.02 6.11
C ASP A 128 -5.91 11.37 4.85
N ILE A 129 -4.59 11.52 4.68
CA ILE A 129 -3.85 10.85 3.61
C ILE A 129 -3.62 9.39 3.99
N ALA A 130 -4.22 8.50 3.19
CA ALA A 130 -4.03 7.05 3.28
C ALA A 130 -2.82 6.58 2.47
N VAL A 131 -2.52 7.21 1.34
CA VAL A 131 -1.45 6.77 0.44
C VAL A 131 -0.86 7.95 -0.31
N ILE A 132 0.46 7.92 -0.52
CA ILE A 132 1.20 8.86 -1.38
C ILE A 132 1.96 8.05 -2.42
N VAL A 133 1.73 8.39 -3.70
CA VAL A 133 2.59 7.97 -4.82
C VAL A 133 3.15 9.23 -5.46
N SER A 134 4.46 9.43 -5.38
CA SER A 134 5.12 10.60 -5.99
C SER A 134 6.29 10.17 -6.85
N VAL A 135 6.38 10.72 -8.06
CA VAL A 135 7.38 10.32 -9.05
C VAL A 135 7.95 11.55 -9.73
N SER A 136 9.27 11.61 -9.87
CA SER A 136 9.94 12.61 -10.71
C SER A 136 10.48 12.02 -12.01
N ALA A 137 10.47 12.82 -13.06
CA ALA A 137 11.01 12.46 -14.36
C ALA A 137 11.51 13.71 -15.13
N PRO A 138 12.38 13.56 -16.14
CA PRO A 138 12.80 14.66 -17.02
C PRO A 138 11.60 15.37 -17.68
N HIS A 139 10.57 14.62 -18.07
CA HIS A 139 9.39 15.13 -18.76
C HIS A 139 8.09 14.60 -18.15
N ARG A 140 7.02 15.41 -18.26
CA ARG A 140 5.74 15.17 -17.59
C ARG A 140 5.06 13.85 -17.99
N ASP A 141 5.19 13.42 -19.24
CA ASP A 141 4.44 12.25 -19.75
C ASP A 141 4.83 10.99 -18.97
N ALA A 142 6.14 10.75 -18.81
CA ALA A 142 6.64 9.63 -18.00
C ALA A 142 6.24 9.74 -16.52
N ALA A 143 6.21 10.96 -15.95
CA ALA A 143 5.81 11.16 -14.56
C ALA A 143 4.32 10.85 -14.33
N PHE A 144 3.43 11.29 -15.24
CA PHE A 144 2.00 11.00 -15.17
C PHE A 144 1.72 9.51 -15.31
N ASP A 145 2.28 8.87 -16.35
CA ASP A 145 2.05 7.45 -16.62
C ASP A 145 2.57 6.57 -15.48
N ALA A 146 3.79 6.85 -14.99
CA ALA A 146 4.38 6.10 -13.89
C ALA A 146 3.62 6.31 -12.57
N CYS A 147 3.19 7.54 -12.25
CA CYS A 147 2.43 7.80 -11.03
C CYS A 147 1.09 7.06 -11.04
N ARG A 148 0.36 7.12 -12.17
CA ARG A 148 -0.90 6.38 -12.36
C ARG A 148 -0.70 4.87 -12.22
N TYR A 149 0.30 4.33 -12.91
CA TYR A 149 0.65 2.92 -12.81
C TYR A 149 1.00 2.52 -11.37
N GLY A 150 1.77 3.35 -10.68
CA GLY A 150 2.18 3.14 -9.29
C GLY A 150 0.98 2.98 -8.37
N ILE A 151 0.00 3.90 -8.41
CA ILE A 151 -1.18 3.80 -7.54
C ILE A 151 -2.08 2.61 -7.91
N ASP A 152 -2.34 2.38 -9.20
CA ASP A 152 -3.19 1.28 -9.66
C ASP A 152 -2.59 -0.08 -9.27
N THR A 153 -1.27 -0.23 -9.39
CA THR A 153 -0.56 -1.46 -9.04
C THR A 153 -0.41 -1.63 -7.54
N LEU A 154 -0.20 -0.55 -6.79
CA LEU A 154 -0.14 -0.59 -5.32
C LEU A 154 -1.44 -1.16 -4.75
N LYS A 155 -2.58 -0.58 -5.14
CA LYS A 155 -3.91 -1.03 -4.69
C LYS A 155 -4.20 -2.49 -5.05
N SER A 156 -3.77 -2.91 -6.23
CA SER A 156 -4.04 -4.26 -6.75
C SER A 156 -3.02 -5.33 -6.34
N THR A 157 -1.91 -5.00 -5.68
CA THR A 157 -0.86 -6.00 -5.37
C THR A 157 -0.29 -5.96 -3.95
N VAL A 158 -0.46 -4.85 -3.22
CA VAL A 158 0.07 -4.71 -1.86
C VAL A 158 -1.02 -5.15 -0.86
N PRO A 159 -0.70 -6.06 0.08
CA PRO A 159 -1.69 -6.64 1.00
C PRO A 159 -2.02 -5.66 2.15
N ILE A 160 -2.77 -4.62 1.80
CA ILE A 160 -3.32 -3.61 2.70
C ILE A 160 -4.83 -3.60 2.53
N TRP A 161 -5.56 -3.67 3.64
CA TRP A 161 -7.02 -3.81 3.66
C TRP A 161 -7.64 -2.69 4.45
N LYS A 162 -8.80 -2.21 4.00
CA LYS A 162 -9.58 -1.19 4.72
C LYS A 162 -10.78 -1.81 5.42
N ARG A 163 -11.00 -1.42 6.67
CA ARG A 163 -12.27 -1.52 7.38
C ARG A 163 -12.91 -0.14 7.42
N GLU A 164 -14.17 -0.08 7.02
CA GLU A 164 -14.98 1.13 7.07
C GLU A 164 -15.87 1.05 8.32
N ARG A 165 -15.90 2.11 9.13
CA ARG A 165 -16.80 2.25 10.30
C ARG A 165 -17.81 3.38 10.05
N TRP A 166 -19.06 3.15 10.42
CA TRP A 166 -20.16 4.13 10.36
C TRP A 166 -21.06 3.99 11.60
N SER A 167 -22.03 4.91 11.76
CA SER A 167 -22.88 5.04 12.96
C SER A 167 -23.58 3.74 13.40
N ASP A 168 -23.89 2.86 12.45
CA ASP A 168 -24.74 1.68 12.64
C ASP A 168 -24.04 0.36 12.28
N GLY A 169 -22.70 0.34 12.09
CA GLY A 169 -21.96 -0.90 11.79
C GLY A 169 -20.53 -0.72 11.29
N GLU A 170 -19.86 -1.86 11.01
CA GLU A 170 -18.55 -1.92 10.38
C GLU A 170 -18.52 -2.96 9.24
N SER A 171 -17.73 -2.70 8.19
CA SER A 171 -17.47 -3.70 7.14
C SER A 171 -16.14 -3.49 6.44
N TRP A 172 -15.52 -4.62 6.12
CA TRP A 172 -14.28 -4.71 5.35
C TRP A 172 -14.54 -4.48 3.87
N GLY A 173 -13.86 -3.48 3.30
CA GLY A 173 -13.78 -3.32 1.84
C GLY A 173 -12.63 -4.16 1.29
N LEU A 174 -12.90 -5.02 0.31
CA LEU A 174 -11.92 -5.94 -0.30
C LEU A 174 -11.14 -5.32 -1.47
N ASP A 175 -11.05 -3.99 -1.56
CA ASP A 175 -10.41 -3.30 -2.70
C ASP A 175 -8.87 -3.48 -2.75
N GLY A 176 -8.28 -4.19 -1.78
CA GLY A 176 -6.87 -4.55 -1.72
C GLY A 176 -6.64 -6.00 -2.17
N ALA A 177 -5.52 -6.26 -2.86
CA ALA A 177 -5.16 -7.61 -3.26
C ALA A 177 -5.09 -8.56 -2.06
N VAL A 178 -5.92 -9.61 -2.08
CA VAL A 178 -5.58 -10.85 -1.38
C VAL A 178 -4.51 -11.54 -2.24
N PRO A 179 -3.28 -11.77 -1.74
CA PRO A 179 -2.22 -12.34 -2.58
C PRO A 179 -2.65 -13.66 -3.22
N THR A 180 -2.73 -13.72 -4.55
CA THR A 180 -3.00 -14.95 -5.32
C THR A 180 -1.90 -16.01 -5.13
N ALA A 181 -0.73 -15.62 -4.58
CA ALA A 181 0.34 -16.55 -4.19
C ALA A 181 -0.07 -17.49 -3.03
N ILE A 182 -1.17 -17.22 -2.34
CA ILE A 182 -1.78 -18.16 -1.38
C ILE A 182 -2.65 -19.21 -2.09
N LEU A 183 -2.98 -19.03 -3.38
CA LEU A 183 -3.89 -19.86 -4.16
C LEU A 183 -3.23 -20.68 -5.28
N ARG A 184 -1.89 -20.64 -5.45
CA ARG A 184 -1.18 -21.42 -6.49
C ARG A 184 0.09 -22.13 -5.98
N THR A 185 -0.12 -23.10 -5.12
CA THR A 185 0.55 -24.42 -5.16
C THR A 185 -0.60 -25.35 -4.81
N GLU A 186 -1.22 -26.08 -5.73
CA GLU A 186 -0.69 -27.31 -6.33
C GLU A 186 -1.27 -27.55 -7.73
N SER A 187 -0.39 -27.80 -8.69
CA SER A 187 -0.67 -28.69 -9.82
C SER A 187 0.67 -29.20 -10.34
N VAL A 188 1.25 -30.16 -9.63
CA VAL A 188 1.67 -31.51 -10.08
C VAL A 188 1.74 -32.38 -8.83
#